data_AF-C7RLE4-F1
#
_entry.id   AF-C7RLE4-F1
#
_cell.length_a   1.000
_cell.length_b   1.000
_cell.length_c   1.000
_cell.angle_alpha   90.00
_cell.angle_beta   90.00
_cell.angle_gamma   90.00
#
_symmetry.space_group_name_H-M   'P 1'
#
loop_
_entity.id
_entity.type
_entity.pdbx_description
1 polymer ?
#
loop_
_entity_poly.entity_id
_entity_poly.type
_entity_poly.pdbx_seq_one_letter_code
_entity_poly.pdbx_strand_id
1 'polypeptide(L)'
;MRGCRVLAVSVWMSCAAWAESTPPPEVPQTLEQASAQRERAKAMRAEAERQQKEAQDRCYSKFLVNDCLAAAKKRYTEAIVEARRLDQPARDFEREAKRQELAAKEGQHAADLPLREGQQKERAEIYRADEAAKAAAREQKLADKARKAEEGRRKAVAEQASRQAKLDKRAKQDAERSAKKTADEQRKAAAGPAG
;
A
#
# COMPACT_ATOMS: atom_id res chain seq x y z
N MET A 1 -94.01 -42.61 8.03
CA MET A 1 -94.56 -41.28 7.70
C MET A 1 -93.54 -40.52 6.87
N ARG A 2 -93.97 -39.95 5.73
CA ARG A 2 -93.51 -38.71 5.04
C ARG A 2 -92.01 -38.42 5.03
N GLY A 3 -91.31 -38.23 3.91
CA GLY A 3 -91.65 -38.00 2.50
C GLY A 3 -90.31 -37.81 1.75
N CYS A 4 -90.22 -38.17 0.47
CA CYS A 4 -90.07 -37.23 -0.67
C CYS A 4 -88.98 -36.14 -0.47
N ARG A 5 -88.07 -35.84 -1.40
CA ARG A 5 -87.93 -36.19 -2.82
C ARG A 5 -86.56 -35.63 -3.26
N VAL A 6 -85.95 -36.29 -4.23
CA VAL A 6 -84.81 -35.82 -5.04
C VAL A 6 -85.08 -34.44 -5.63
N LEU A 7 -84.09 -33.54 -5.62
CA LEU A 7 -83.85 -32.54 -6.66
C LEU A 7 -82.39 -32.07 -6.62
N ALA A 8 -81.68 -32.29 -7.73
CA ALA A 8 -80.38 -31.73 -8.04
C ALA A 8 -80.49 -30.23 -8.35
N VAL A 9 -79.61 -29.40 -7.80
CA VAL A 9 -79.17 -28.14 -8.43
C VAL A 9 -77.69 -27.94 -8.13
N SER A 10 -76.91 -28.13 -9.18
CA SER A 10 -75.58 -27.57 -9.40
C SER A 10 -75.55 -26.05 -9.21
N VAL A 11 -74.72 -25.56 -8.29
CA VAL A 11 -74.12 -24.22 -8.40
C VAL A 11 -72.62 -24.37 -8.20
N TRP A 12 -71.96 -24.48 -9.35
CA TRP A 12 -70.64 -23.92 -9.56
C TRP A 12 -70.62 -22.50 -8.97
N MET A 13 -69.76 -22.27 -8.00
CA MET A 13 -69.17 -20.96 -7.81
C MET A 13 -67.74 -21.18 -7.34
N SER A 14 -66.90 -21.59 -8.29
CA SER A 14 -65.46 -21.39 -8.21
C SER A 14 -65.22 -19.89 -8.02
N CYS A 15 -65.15 -19.44 -6.77
CA CYS A 15 -64.38 -18.25 -6.43
C CYS A 15 -62.90 -18.61 -6.58
N ALA A 16 -62.47 -18.82 -7.83
CA ALA A 16 -61.14 -18.42 -8.22
C ALA A 16 -61.15 -16.89 -8.11
N ALA A 17 -60.91 -16.39 -6.89
CA ALA A 17 -60.34 -15.07 -6.76
C ALA A 17 -59.06 -15.13 -7.59
N TRP A 18 -59.10 -14.53 -8.77
CA TRP A 18 -57.89 -14.11 -9.45
C TRP A 18 -57.32 -13.04 -8.54
N ALA A 19 -56.61 -13.48 -7.50
CA ALA A 19 -55.42 -12.75 -7.11
C ALA A 19 -54.59 -12.76 -8.39
N GLU A 20 -54.70 -11.69 -9.16
CA GLU A 20 -53.72 -11.30 -10.15
C GLU A 20 -52.41 -11.24 -9.33
N SER A 21 -51.73 -12.39 -9.19
CA SER A 21 -50.47 -12.44 -8.51
C SER A 21 -49.55 -11.68 -9.45
N THR A 22 -49.32 -10.41 -9.15
CA THR A 22 -48.23 -9.65 -9.75
C THR A 22 -47.02 -10.58 -9.73
N PRO A 23 -46.50 -10.99 -10.90
CA PRO A 23 -45.44 -11.98 -10.96
C PRO A 23 -44.31 -11.50 -10.05
N PRO A 24 -43.67 -12.39 -9.28
CA PRO A 24 -42.59 -12.00 -8.39
C PRO A 24 -41.56 -11.20 -9.20
N PRO A 25 -41.06 -10.08 -8.66
CA PRO A 25 -40.15 -9.21 -9.40
C PRO A 25 -38.95 -10.04 -9.87
N GLU A 26 -38.65 -9.93 -11.16
CA GLU A 26 -37.58 -10.69 -11.81
C GLU A 26 -36.24 -10.37 -11.14
N VAL A 27 -35.65 -11.37 -10.48
CA VAL A 27 -34.35 -11.22 -9.81
C VAL A 27 -33.28 -10.99 -10.88
N PRO A 28 -32.47 -9.93 -10.80
CA PRO A 28 -31.47 -9.65 -11.81
C PRO A 28 -30.38 -10.72 -11.81
N GLN A 29 -29.91 -11.10 -13.00
CA GLN A 29 -28.87 -12.13 -13.17
C GLN A 29 -27.48 -11.51 -13.38
N THR A 30 -27.42 -10.23 -13.73
CA THR A 30 -26.16 -9.50 -13.94
C THR A 30 -26.16 -8.15 -13.21
N LEU A 31 -24.97 -7.61 -12.94
CA LEU A 31 -24.82 -6.29 -12.33
C LEU A 31 -25.42 -5.17 -13.19
N GLU A 32 -25.33 -5.29 -14.52
CA GLU A 32 -25.96 -4.35 -15.46
C GLU A 32 -27.49 -4.43 -15.42
N GLN A 33 -28.06 -5.63 -15.27
CA GLN A 33 -29.50 -5.78 -15.08
C GLN A 33 -29.95 -5.20 -13.74
N ALA A 34 -29.19 -5.43 -12.67
CA ALA A 34 -29.47 -4.86 -11.36
C ALA A 34 -29.41 -3.32 -11.39
N SER A 35 -28.38 -2.75 -11.99
CA SER A 35 -28.25 -1.28 -12.12
C SER A 35 -29.40 -0.69 -12.94
N ALA A 36 -29.76 -1.31 -14.07
CA ALA A 36 -30.88 -0.89 -14.90
C ALA A 36 -32.23 -0.98 -14.16
N GLN A 37 -32.47 -2.04 -13.39
CA GLN A 37 -33.68 -2.17 -12.56
C GLN A 37 -33.76 -1.06 -11.50
N ARG A 38 -32.62 -0.70 -10.88
CA ARG A 38 -32.57 0.39 -9.91
C ARG A 38 -32.83 1.76 -10.55
N GLU A 39 -32.31 2.00 -11.75
CA GLU A 39 -32.62 3.24 -12.48
C GLU A 39 -34.11 3.32 -12.84
N ARG A 40 -34.73 2.22 -13.27
CA ARG A 40 -36.18 2.16 -13.49
C ARG A 40 -36.96 2.44 -12.20
N ALA A 41 -36.55 1.85 -11.08
CA ALA A 41 -37.19 2.10 -9.79
C ALA A 41 -37.05 3.54 -9.33
N LYS A 42 -35.89 4.18 -9.56
CA LYS A 42 -35.68 5.60 -9.29
C LYS A 42 -36.59 6.48 -10.15
N ALA A 43 -36.69 6.17 -11.45
CA ALA A 43 -37.59 6.89 -12.36
C ALA A 43 -39.05 6.78 -11.91
N MET A 44 -39.51 5.59 -11.51
CA MET A 44 -40.87 5.40 -10.97
C MET A 44 -41.11 6.21 -9.69
N ARG A 45 -40.14 6.28 -8.77
CA ARG A 45 -40.25 7.13 -7.57
C ARG A 45 -40.33 8.60 -7.93
N ALA A 46 -39.47 9.07 -8.83
CA ALA A 46 -39.46 10.47 -9.26
C ALA A 46 -40.76 10.85 -9.97
N GLU A 47 -41.31 9.96 -10.79
CA GLU A 47 -42.62 10.15 -11.43
C GLU A 47 -43.74 10.18 -10.39
N ALA A 48 -43.77 9.23 -9.45
CA ALA A 48 -44.77 9.20 -8.38
C ALA A 48 -44.73 10.47 -7.53
N GLU A 49 -43.53 10.98 -7.21
CA GLU A 49 -43.36 12.25 -6.49
C GLU A 49 -43.90 13.44 -7.29
N ARG A 50 -43.66 13.49 -8.60
CA ARG A 50 -44.21 14.52 -9.48
C ARG A 50 -45.74 14.47 -9.52
N GLN A 51 -46.30 13.29 -9.79
CA GLN A 51 -47.74 13.08 -9.84
C GLN A 51 -48.40 13.42 -8.50
N GLN A 52 -47.75 13.10 -7.38
CA GLN A 52 -48.25 13.41 -6.04
C GLN A 52 -48.23 14.91 -5.75
N LYS A 53 -47.22 15.65 -6.23
CA LYS A 53 -47.20 17.12 -6.12
C LYS A 53 -48.31 17.75 -6.96
N GLU A 54 -48.40 17.37 -8.24
CA GLU A 54 -49.45 17.87 -9.13
C GLU A 54 -50.86 17.53 -8.62
N ALA A 55 -51.05 16.33 -8.05
CA ALA A 55 -52.32 15.91 -7.47
C ALA A 55 -52.66 16.72 -6.21
N GLN A 56 -51.67 17.02 -5.35
CA GLN A 56 -51.88 17.87 -4.17
C GLN A 56 -52.37 19.26 -4.57
N ASP A 57 -51.69 19.91 -5.53
CA ASP A 57 -52.07 21.24 -6.01
C ASP A 57 -53.50 21.24 -6.58
N ARG A 58 -53.85 20.20 -7.35
CA ARG A 58 -55.21 20.01 -7.87
C ARG A 58 -56.24 19.68 -6.80
N CYS A 59 -55.84 19.12 -5.66
CA CYS A 59 -56.77 18.81 -4.57
C CYS A 59 -57.18 20.06 -3.80
N TYR A 60 -56.29 21.05 -3.67
CA TYR A 60 -56.59 22.31 -2.97
C TYR A 60 -57.64 23.19 -3.68
N SER A 61 -57.91 22.95 -4.97
CA SER A 61 -58.98 23.64 -5.70
C SER A 61 -60.35 22.92 -5.63
N LYS A 62 -60.46 21.80 -4.91
CA LYS A 62 -61.71 21.03 -4.79
C LYS A 62 -62.43 21.30 -3.48
N PHE A 63 -63.74 21.05 -3.46
CA PHE A 63 -64.55 21.17 -2.24
C PHE A 63 -64.21 20.10 -1.19
N LEU A 64 -64.00 18.85 -1.62
CA LEU A 64 -63.60 17.73 -0.75
C LEU A 64 -62.08 17.53 -0.76
N VAL A 65 -61.34 18.52 -0.24
CA VAL A 65 -59.86 18.53 -0.24
C VAL A 65 -59.30 17.30 0.47
N ASN A 66 -59.81 16.95 1.65
CA ASN A 66 -59.29 15.85 2.46
C ASN A 66 -59.38 14.49 1.76
N ASP A 67 -60.53 14.17 1.16
CA ASP A 67 -60.71 12.91 0.44
C ASP A 67 -59.83 12.84 -0.80
N CYS A 68 -59.67 13.98 -1.49
CA CYS A 68 -58.77 14.08 -2.64
C CYS A 68 -57.31 13.83 -2.23
N LEU A 69 -56.84 14.47 -1.15
CA LEU A 69 -55.49 14.28 -0.62
C LEU A 69 -55.26 12.84 -0.15
N ALA A 70 -56.26 12.22 0.49
CA ALA A 70 -56.18 10.82 0.91
C ALA A 70 -56.06 9.88 -0.29
N ALA A 71 -56.84 10.10 -1.35
CA ALA A 71 -56.77 9.32 -2.59
C ALA A 71 -55.43 9.51 -3.33
N ALA A 72 -54.93 10.75 -3.41
CA ALA A 72 -53.62 11.04 -3.99
C ALA A 72 -52.50 10.32 -3.22
N LYS A 73 -52.51 10.44 -1.88
CA LYS A 73 -51.55 9.77 -1.01
C LYS A 73 -51.58 8.24 -1.18
N LYS A 74 -52.75 7.62 -1.31
CA LYS A 74 -52.87 6.17 -1.56
C LYS A 74 -52.17 5.76 -2.85
N ARG A 75 -52.42 6.46 -3.96
CA ARG A 75 -51.77 6.19 -5.26
C ARG A 75 -50.25 6.37 -5.17
N TYR A 76 -49.80 7.42 -4.49
CA TYR A 76 -48.38 7.63 -4.24
C TYR A 76 -47.76 6.47 -3.46
N THR A 77 -48.40 6.04 -2.37
CA THR A 77 -47.89 4.92 -1.57
C THR A 77 -47.83 3.61 -2.36
N GLU A 78 -48.84 3.33 -3.19
CA GLU A 78 -48.85 2.17 -4.08
C GLU A 78 -47.68 2.22 -5.07
N ALA A 79 -47.47 3.36 -5.74
CA ALA A 79 -46.35 3.54 -6.67
C ALA A 79 -44.97 3.40 -5.98
N ILE A 80 -44.81 3.89 -4.76
CA ILE A 80 -43.57 3.74 -3.98
C ILE A 80 -43.35 2.28 -3.57
N VAL A 81 -44.41 1.55 -3.20
CA VAL A 81 -44.33 0.11 -2.88
C VAL A 81 -43.89 -0.68 -4.12
N GLU A 82 -44.47 -0.41 -5.29
CA GLU A 82 -44.05 -1.06 -6.54
C GLU A 82 -42.60 -0.74 -6.90
N ALA A 83 -42.19 0.52 -6.77
CA ALA A 83 -40.80 0.89 -7.00
C ALA A 83 -39.84 0.21 -5.98
N ARG A 84 -40.29 -0.05 -4.75
CA ARG A 84 -39.50 -0.81 -3.77
C ARG A 84 -39.45 -2.30 -4.10
N ARG A 85 -40.55 -2.89 -4.60
CA ARG A 85 -40.59 -4.29 -5.05
C ARG A 85 -39.57 -4.53 -6.17
N LEU A 86 -39.36 -3.57 -7.05
CA LEU A 86 -38.33 -3.65 -8.10
C LEU A 86 -36.91 -3.37 -7.58
N ASP A 87 -36.72 -2.34 -6.74
CA ASP A 87 -35.38 -1.91 -6.27
C ASP A 87 -34.75 -2.89 -5.28
N GLN A 88 -35.55 -3.54 -4.43
CA GLN A 88 -35.03 -4.34 -3.32
C GLN A 88 -34.21 -5.56 -3.80
N PRO A 89 -34.70 -6.42 -4.72
CA PRO A 89 -33.92 -7.54 -5.25
C PRO A 89 -32.62 -7.10 -5.93
N ALA A 90 -32.66 -6.00 -6.69
CA ALA A 90 -31.48 -5.46 -7.36
C ALA A 90 -30.42 -4.93 -6.37
N ARG A 91 -30.86 -4.28 -5.29
CA ARG A 91 -29.95 -3.84 -4.22
C ARG A 91 -29.33 -5.02 -3.47
N ASP A 92 -30.09 -6.08 -3.25
CA ASP A 92 -29.60 -7.25 -2.53
C ASP A 92 -28.59 -8.03 -3.40
N PHE A 93 -28.86 -8.16 -4.70
CA PHE A 93 -27.91 -8.71 -5.69
C PHE A 93 -26.59 -7.93 -5.74
N GLU A 94 -26.64 -6.60 -5.85
CA GLU A 94 -25.43 -5.77 -5.83
C GLU A 94 -24.63 -5.91 -4.53
N ARG A 95 -25.30 -6.06 -3.39
CA ARG A 95 -24.63 -6.27 -2.10
C ARG A 95 -23.95 -7.63 -2.06
N GLU A 96 -24.60 -8.67 -2.57
CA GLU A 96 -24.03 -10.01 -2.64
C GLU A 96 -22.81 -10.05 -3.53
N ALA A 97 -22.89 -9.45 -4.72
CA ALA A 97 -21.75 -9.34 -5.62
C ALA A 97 -20.56 -8.62 -4.96
N LYS A 98 -20.81 -7.49 -4.27
CA LYS A 98 -19.77 -6.78 -3.51
C LYS A 98 -19.20 -7.61 -2.37
N ARG A 99 -20.03 -8.36 -1.65
CA ARG A 99 -19.55 -9.26 -0.59
C ARG A 99 -18.63 -10.35 -1.15
N GLN A 100 -18.99 -10.94 -2.28
CA GLN A 100 -18.16 -11.94 -2.95
C GLN A 100 -16.84 -11.34 -3.45
N GLU A 101 -16.87 -10.15 -4.05
CA GLU A 101 -15.67 -9.44 -4.49
C GLU A 101 -14.73 -9.11 -3.32
N LEU A 102 -15.28 -8.62 -2.20
CA LEU A 102 -14.49 -8.36 -0.99
C LEU A 102 -13.90 -9.63 -0.41
N ALA A 103 -14.68 -10.70 -0.29
CA ALA A 103 -14.19 -11.99 0.19
C ALA A 103 -13.07 -12.55 -0.71
N ALA A 104 -13.17 -12.38 -2.03
CA ALA A 104 -12.13 -12.77 -2.97
C ALA A 104 -10.86 -11.93 -2.79
N LYS A 105 -10.99 -10.60 -2.62
CA LYS A 105 -9.86 -9.70 -2.35
C LYS A 105 -9.18 -10.00 -1.02
N GLU A 106 -9.97 -10.28 0.03
CA GLU A 106 -9.47 -10.68 1.34
C GLU A 106 -8.73 -12.02 1.26
N GLY A 107 -9.27 -12.99 0.50
CA GLY A 107 -8.61 -14.27 0.23
C GLY A 107 -7.27 -14.11 -0.49
N GLN A 108 -7.21 -13.25 -1.52
CA GLN A 108 -5.95 -12.90 -2.21
C GLN A 108 -4.96 -12.24 -1.27
N HIS A 109 -5.40 -11.24 -0.51
CA HIS A 109 -4.53 -10.55 0.45
C HIS A 109 -3.98 -11.51 1.51
N ALA A 110 -4.81 -12.42 2.03
CA ALA A 110 -4.38 -13.44 2.99
C ALA A 110 -3.35 -14.41 2.38
N ALA A 111 -3.50 -14.78 1.11
CA ALA A 111 -2.54 -15.61 0.39
C ALA A 111 -1.21 -14.88 0.10
N ASP A 112 -1.27 -13.57 -0.20
CA ASP A 112 -0.10 -12.76 -0.53
C ASP A 112 0.70 -12.31 0.70
N LEU A 113 0.04 -12.16 1.85
CA LEU A 113 0.67 -11.73 3.10
C LEU A 113 1.93 -12.52 3.47
N PRO A 114 1.93 -13.88 3.53
CA PRO A 114 3.12 -14.64 3.87
C PRO A 114 4.25 -14.47 2.85
N LEU A 115 3.91 -14.36 1.56
CA LEU A 115 4.91 -14.12 0.50
C LEU A 115 5.57 -12.74 0.69
N ARG A 116 4.75 -11.72 0.99
CA ARG A 116 5.22 -10.36 1.23
C ARG A 116 6.06 -10.25 2.49
N GLU A 117 5.68 -10.94 3.56
CA GLU A 117 6.47 -11.02 4.79
C GLU A 117 7.80 -11.75 4.57
N GLY A 118 7.78 -12.87 3.83
CA GLY A 118 8.99 -13.61 3.45
C GLY A 118 9.97 -12.74 2.67
N GLN A 119 9.50 -12.06 1.62
CA GLN A 119 10.31 -11.14 0.81
C GLN A 119 10.86 -9.97 1.63
N GLN A 120 10.09 -9.44 2.59
CA GLN A 120 10.57 -8.37 3.47
C GLN A 120 11.70 -8.85 4.39
N LYS A 121 11.56 -10.05 4.96
CA LYS A 121 12.61 -10.65 5.80
C LYS A 121 13.88 -10.90 5.00
N GLU A 122 13.77 -11.50 3.81
CA GLU A 122 14.91 -11.74 2.92
C GLU A 122 15.62 -10.43 2.55
N ARG A 123 14.87 -9.40 2.14
CA ARG A 123 15.46 -8.08 1.84
C ARG A 123 16.15 -7.46 3.04
N ALA A 124 15.59 -7.61 4.23
CA ALA A 124 16.20 -7.09 5.46
C ALA A 124 17.50 -7.84 5.80
N GLU A 125 17.56 -9.15 5.58
CA GLU A 125 18.76 -9.96 5.78
C GLU A 125 19.86 -9.59 4.79
N ILE A 126 19.52 -9.47 3.50
CA ILE A 126 20.45 -9.02 2.45
C ILE A 126 21.02 -7.64 2.81
N TYR A 127 20.16 -6.70 3.22
CA TYR A 127 20.60 -5.36 3.60
C TYR A 127 21.56 -5.36 4.80
N ARG A 128 21.25 -6.16 5.84
CA ARG A 128 22.13 -6.31 7.01
C ARG A 128 23.49 -6.92 6.63
N ALA A 129 23.48 -7.94 5.78
CA ALA A 129 24.70 -8.58 5.30
C ALA A 129 25.57 -7.62 4.48
N ASP A 130 24.95 -6.83 3.59
CA ASP A 130 25.66 -5.82 2.80
C ASP A 130 26.26 -4.71 3.67
N GLU A 131 25.52 -4.20 4.65
CA GLU A 131 26.05 -3.20 5.58
C GLU A 131 27.18 -3.75 6.46
N ALA A 132 27.08 -5.00 6.93
CA ALA A 132 28.16 -5.67 7.65
C ALA A 132 29.41 -5.85 6.76
N ALA A 133 29.24 -6.26 5.51
CA ALA A 133 30.35 -6.41 4.55
C ALA A 133 31.02 -5.07 4.26
N LYS A 134 30.25 -4.00 4.08
CA LYS A 134 30.77 -2.63 3.91
C LYS A 134 31.51 -2.15 5.15
N ALA A 135 31.00 -2.43 6.35
CA ALA A 135 31.68 -2.09 7.60
C ALA A 135 33.02 -2.82 7.73
N ALA A 136 33.05 -4.15 7.52
CA ALA A 136 34.27 -4.93 7.54
C ALA A 136 35.29 -4.45 6.49
N ALA A 137 34.85 -4.13 5.27
CA ALA A 137 35.72 -3.58 4.24
C ALA A 137 36.31 -2.21 4.62
N ARG A 138 35.55 -1.36 5.33
CA ARG A 138 36.06 -0.08 5.87
C ARG A 138 37.11 -0.31 6.95
N GLU A 139 36.86 -1.23 7.87
CA GLU A 139 37.81 -1.59 8.94
C GLU A 139 39.11 -2.15 8.38
N GLN A 140 39.04 -3.08 7.43
CA GLN A 140 40.23 -3.62 6.75
C GLN A 140 41.04 -2.52 6.07
N LYS A 141 40.39 -1.59 5.36
CA LYS A 141 41.07 -0.45 4.73
C LYS A 141 41.76 0.46 5.75
N LEU A 142 41.16 0.67 6.92
CA LEU A 142 41.78 1.45 7.99
C LEU A 142 42.98 0.72 8.59
N ALA A 143 42.86 -0.59 8.83
CA ALA A 143 43.94 -1.43 9.32
C ALA A 143 45.13 -1.46 8.34
N ASP A 144 44.86 -1.62 7.05
CA ASP A 144 45.90 -1.62 6.01
C ASP A 144 46.61 -0.26 5.90
N LYS A 145 45.86 0.84 6.00
CA LYS A 145 46.44 2.19 6.03
C LYS A 145 47.32 2.37 7.27
N ALA A 146 46.87 1.92 8.43
CA ALA A 146 47.64 2.00 9.68
C ALA A 146 48.94 1.20 9.59
N ARG A 147 48.87 -0.04 9.06
CA ARG A 147 50.06 -0.87 8.81
C ARG A 147 51.05 -0.21 7.87
N LYS A 148 50.58 0.29 6.72
CA LYS A 148 51.43 1.00 5.74
C LYS A 148 52.07 2.26 6.35
N ALA A 149 51.34 2.99 7.19
CA ALA A 149 51.86 4.16 7.88
C ALA A 149 52.93 3.80 8.93
N GLU A 150 52.75 2.70 9.66
CA GLU A 150 53.77 2.19 10.59
C GLU A 150 55.03 1.70 9.85
N GLU A 151 54.86 0.90 8.80
CA GLU A 151 55.96 0.45 7.95
C GLU A 151 56.73 1.63 7.34
N GLY A 152 56.00 2.66 6.87
CA GLY A 152 56.60 3.90 6.38
C GLY A 152 57.42 4.64 7.44
N ARG A 153 56.88 4.77 8.66
CA ARG A 153 57.60 5.36 9.80
C ARG A 153 58.86 4.57 10.17
N ARG A 154 58.77 3.24 10.22
CA ARG A 154 59.93 2.37 10.50
C ARG A 154 61.02 2.53 9.46
N LYS A 155 60.65 2.57 8.17
CA LYS A 155 61.61 2.81 7.06
C LYS A 155 62.26 4.19 7.16
N ALA A 156 61.49 5.24 7.47
CA ALA A 156 62.02 6.59 7.63
C ALA A 156 63.03 6.69 8.79
N VAL A 157 62.72 6.08 9.94
CA VAL A 157 63.65 6.01 11.09
C VAL A 157 64.92 5.25 10.72
N ALA A 158 64.81 4.10 10.06
CA ALA A 158 65.97 3.32 9.62
C ALA A 158 66.83 4.10 8.61
N GLU A 159 66.20 4.82 7.69
CA GLU A 159 66.90 5.66 6.73
C GLU A 159 67.62 6.83 7.41
N GLN A 160 66.96 7.54 8.32
CA GLN A 160 67.56 8.63 9.10
C GLN A 160 68.75 8.14 9.93
N ALA A 161 68.63 6.99 10.59
CA ALA A 161 69.74 6.36 11.32
C ALA A 161 70.90 6.04 10.37
N SER A 162 70.62 5.52 9.17
CA SER A 162 71.66 5.23 8.17
C SER A 162 72.36 6.50 7.66
N ARG A 163 71.60 7.59 7.46
CA ARG A 163 72.13 8.90 7.04
C ARG A 163 73.01 9.50 8.14
N GLN A 164 72.55 9.47 9.39
CA GLN A 164 73.32 9.95 10.53
C GLN A 164 74.63 9.17 10.69
N ALA A 165 74.58 7.84 10.62
CA ALA A 165 75.78 7.01 10.68
C ALA A 165 76.80 7.33 9.57
N LYS A 166 76.32 7.66 8.35
CA LYS A 166 77.19 8.10 7.25
C LYS A 166 77.81 9.48 7.53
N LEU A 167 77.06 10.43 8.06
CA LEU A 167 77.55 11.76 8.43
C LEU A 167 78.58 11.66 9.57
N ASP A 168 78.28 10.89 10.62
CA ASP A 168 79.19 10.67 11.74
C ASP A 168 80.50 10.01 11.28
N LYS A 169 80.42 9.05 10.36
CA LYS A 169 81.61 8.42 9.77
C LYS A 169 82.44 9.43 8.98
N ARG A 170 81.82 10.30 8.18
CA ARG A 170 82.52 11.35 7.43
C ARG A 170 83.17 12.37 8.38
N ALA A 171 82.44 12.82 9.41
CA ALA A 171 82.95 13.75 10.41
C ALA A 171 84.19 13.19 11.15
N LYS A 172 84.16 11.89 11.52
CA LYS A 172 85.33 11.20 12.10
C LYS A 172 86.52 11.20 11.13
N GLN A 173 86.30 10.86 9.87
CA GLN A 173 87.35 10.86 8.85
C GLN A 173 87.92 12.27 8.61
N ASP A 174 87.09 13.31 8.63
CA ASP A 174 87.53 14.70 8.47
C ASP A 174 88.30 15.21 9.71
N ALA A 175 87.87 14.84 10.91
CA ALA A 175 88.60 15.09 12.15
C ALA A 175 89.97 14.40 12.15
N GLU A 176 90.03 13.13 11.73
CA GLU A 176 91.31 12.41 11.59
C GLU A 176 92.21 13.04 10.52
N ARG A 177 91.66 13.46 9.38
CA ARG A 177 92.44 14.14 8.32
C ARG A 177 92.97 15.50 8.77
N SER A 178 92.17 16.29 9.47
CA SER A 178 92.60 17.59 10.01
C SER A 178 93.61 17.44 11.15
N ALA A 179 93.45 16.46 12.04
CA ALA A 179 94.45 16.11 13.05
C ALA A 179 95.78 15.69 12.44
N LYS A 180 95.76 14.89 11.36
CA LYS A 180 96.99 14.54 10.61
C LYS A 180 97.64 15.76 9.98
N LYS A 181 96.87 16.62 9.29
CA LYS A 181 97.38 17.86 8.68
C LYS A 181 98.01 18.81 9.70
N THR A 182 97.34 19.04 10.83
CA THR A 182 97.86 19.89 11.91
C THR A 182 99.12 19.29 12.54
N ALA A 183 99.18 17.96 12.74
CA ALA A 183 100.39 17.29 13.19
C ALA A 183 101.55 17.42 12.17
N ASP A 184 101.26 17.32 10.87
CA ASP A 184 102.25 17.50 9.80
C ASP A 184 102.72 18.96 9.68
N GLU A 185 101.82 19.93 9.82
CA GLU A 185 102.15 21.37 9.85
C GLU A 185 102.96 21.74 11.11
N GLN A 186 102.62 21.20 12.28
CA GLN A 186 103.42 21.34 13.50
C GLN A 186 104.81 20.72 13.34
N ARG A 187 104.92 19.56 12.70
CA ARG A 187 106.22 18.95 12.34
C ARG A 187 107.03 19.82 11.38
N LYS A 188 106.40 20.48 10.41
CA LYS A 188 107.06 21.40 9.47
C LYS A 188 107.44 22.74 10.12
N ALA A 189 106.61 23.29 10.99
CA ALA A 189 106.88 24.51 11.74
C ALA A 189 107.99 24.31 12.80
N ALA A 190 108.07 23.12 13.39
CA ALA A 190 109.21 22.71 14.20
C ALA A 190 110.51 22.51 13.39
N ALA A 191 110.45 22.64 12.05
CA ALA A 191 111.56 22.41 11.13
C ALA A 191 112.03 23.65 10.33
N GLY A 192 111.75 24.90 10.76
CA GLY A 192 112.46 26.08 10.17
C GLY A 192 112.21 27.44 10.86
N PRO A 193 113.16 28.41 10.81
CA PRO A 193 114.22 28.56 9.81
C PRO A 193 115.66 28.52 10.40
N ALA A 194 116.58 27.86 9.70
CA ALA A 194 117.98 28.31 9.64
C ALA A 194 118.08 29.10 8.31
N GLY A 195 118.38 30.40 8.29
CA GLY A 195 119.54 31.01 8.92
C GLY A 195 120.66 30.95 7.89
#